data_AF-A0A356JAI0-F1
#
_entry.id   AF-A0A356JAI0-F1
#
_cell.length_a   1.000
_cell.length_b   1.000
_cell.length_c   1.000
_cell.angle_alpha   90.00
_cell.angle_beta   90.00
_cell.angle_gamma   90.00
#
_symmetry.space_group_name_H-M   'P 1'
#
loop_
_entity.id
_entity.type
_entity.pdbx_description
1 polymer ?
#
loop_
_entity_poly.entity_id
_entity_poly.type
_entity_poly.pdbx_seq_one_letter_code
_entity_poly.pdbx_strand_id
1 'polypeptide(L)' 'MDRAMSVGAYPPLYSEIVNSIYHATSRKIDIASYIYGLGGRDTFQKDIEKVFKDLEEGEISDKIKYLK' A
#
# COMPACT_ATOMS: atom_id res chain seq x y z
N MET A 1 -2.20 -3.19 -1.92
CA MET A 1 -1.36 -2.70 -3.03
C MET A 1 -2.27 -2.33 -4.16
N ASP A 2 -2.05 -1.18 -4.79
CA ASP A 2 -2.92 -0.63 -5.83
C ASP A 2 -2.20 -0.53 -7.17
N ARG A 3 -2.86 -0.96 -8.24
CA ARG A 3 -2.41 -0.70 -9.63
C ARG A 3 -3.04 0.57 -10.20
N ALA A 4 -3.31 1.53 -9.33
CA ALA A 4 -3.94 2.80 -9.65
C ALA A 4 -3.38 3.87 -8.70
N MET A 5 -3.42 5.13 -9.13
CA MET A 5 -3.10 6.27 -8.30
C MET A 5 -4.26 7.25 -8.28
N SER A 6 -4.44 7.92 -7.15
CA SER A 6 -5.34 9.06 -7.03
C SER A 6 -4.51 10.31 -6.76
N VAL A 7 -4.73 11.38 -7.52
CA VAL A 7 -3.97 12.62 -7.33
C VAL A 7 -4.65 13.43 -6.22
N GLY A 8 -3.90 13.73 -5.16
CA GLY A 8 -4.43 14.47 -4.01
C GLY A 8 -5.24 13.63 -3.02
N ALA A 9 -5.30 12.30 -3.20
CA ALA A 9 -5.95 11.37 -2.28
C ALA A 9 -5.17 10.05 -2.22
N TYR A 10 -5.52 9.20 -1.25
CA TYR A 10 -4.99 7.84 -1.21
C TYR A 10 -5.58 6.98 -2.36
N PRO A 11 -4.88 5.90 -2.75
CA PRO A 11 -5.41 4.93 -3.71
C PRO A 11 -6.75 4.33 -3.24
N PRO A 12 -7.61 3.92 -4.18
CA PRO A 12 -8.98 3.49 -3.86
C PRO A 12 -9.00 2.26 -2.93
N LEU A 13 -8.22 1.22 -3.23
CA LEU A 13 -8.25 -0.02 -2.44
C LEU A 13 -7.69 0.22 -1.03
N TYR A 14 -6.61 0.99 -0.92
CA TYR A 14 -6.09 1.41 0.39
C TYR A 14 -7.17 2.09 1.23
N SER A 15 -7.91 3.03 0.65
CA SER A 15 -8.96 3.79 1.34
C SER A 15 -10.11 2.88 1.79
N GLU A 16 -10.53 1.93 0.95
CA GLU A 16 -11.56 0.95 1.30
C GLU A 16 -11.14 0.04 2.47
N ILE A 17 -9.88 -0.41 2.49
CA ILE A 17 -9.34 -1.26 3.56
C ILE A 17 -9.28 -0.49 4.88
N VAL A 18 -8.76 0.75 4.87
CA VAL A 18 -8.69 1.60 6.07
C VAL A 18 -10.09 1.84 6.64
N ASN A 19 -11.06 2.21 5.80
CA ASN A 19 -12.43 2.43 6.24
C ASN A 19 -13.07 1.15 6.80
N SER A 20 -12.87 0.02 6.13
CA SER A 20 -13.41 -1.27 6.58
C SER A 20 -12.84 -1.70 7.93
N ILE A 21 -11.53 -1.55 8.13
CA ILE A 21 -10.86 -1.86 9.39
C ILE A 21 -11.35 -0.93 10.50
N TYR A 22 -11.46 0.38 10.21
CA TYR A 22 -11.99 1.35 11.16
C TYR A 22 -13.40 1.00 11.64
N HIS A 23 -14.25 0.49 10.74
CA HIS A 23 -15.59 0.01 11.11
C HIS A 23 -15.59 -1.35 11.83
N ALA A 24 -14.67 -2.24 11.49
CA ALA A 24 -14.64 -3.60 12.03
C ALA A 24 -14.01 -3.71 13.42
N THR A 25 -13.06 -2.82 13.76
CA THR A 25 -12.35 -2.88 15.05
C THR A 25 -11.92 -1.50 15.55
N SER A 26 -11.94 -1.32 16.87
CA SER A 26 -11.37 -0.12 17.52
C SER A 26 -9.85 -0.16 17.65
N ARG A 27 -9.18 -1.24 17.21
CA ARG A 27 -7.73 -1.35 17.26
C ARG A 27 -7.10 -0.56 16.12
N LYS A 28 -6.09 0.23 16.45
CA LYS A 28 -5.23 0.85 15.43
C LYS A 28 -4.36 -0.24 14.81
N ILE A 29 -4.54 -0.46 13.50
CA ILE A 29 -3.72 -1.36 12.70
C ILE A 29 -2.96 -0.49 11.72
N ASP A 30 -1.64 -0.67 11.67
CA ASP A 30 -0.78 0.05 10.74
C ASP A 30 -0.90 -0.59 9.35
N ILE A 31 -1.24 0.23 8.34
CA ILE A 31 -1.53 -0.23 6.97
C ILE A 31 -0.61 0.53 6.04
N ALA A 32 0.19 -0.19 5.25
CA ALA A 32 1.09 0.42 4.28
C ALA A 32 0.42 0.56 2.89
N SER A 33 0.63 1.70 2.24
CA SER A 33 0.14 1.96 0.88
C SER A 33 1.25 1.79 -0.16
N TYR A 34 1.07 0.86 -1.10
CA TYR A 34 2.01 0.61 -2.20
C TYR A 34 1.31 0.70 -3.54
N ILE A 35 1.88 1.47 -4.46
CA ILE A 35 1.46 1.58 -5.85
C ILE A 35 2.45 0.82 -6.74
N TYR A 36 1.92 0.02 -7.67
CA TYR A 36 2.72 -0.79 -8.60
C TYR A 36 2.16 -0.73 -10.03
N GLY A 37 3.01 -1.08 -11.00
CA GLY A 37 2.60 -1.30 -12.39
C GLY A 37 1.94 -0.11 -13.11
N LEU A 38 2.16 1.12 -12.65
CA LEU A 38 1.62 2.32 -13.30
C LEU A 38 2.20 2.49 -14.71
N GLY A 39 1.32 2.70 -15.69
CA GLY A 39 1.72 2.94 -17.08
C GLY A 39 2.34 1.72 -17.76
N GLY A 40 1.99 0.50 -17.33
CA GLY A 40 2.50 -0.73 -17.93
C GLY A 40 3.90 -1.13 -17.46
N ARG A 41 4.39 -0.55 -16.35
CA ARG A 41 5.62 -1.01 -15.70
C ARG A 41 5.49 -2.47 -15.25
N ASP A 42 6.57 -3.21 -15.39
CA ASP A 42 6.67 -4.56 -14.86
C ASP A 42 6.64 -4.56 -13.33
N THR A 43 6.29 -5.71 -12.77
CA THR A 43 6.36 -5.95 -11.32
C THR A 43 6.96 -7.33 -11.16
N PHE A 44 8.19 -7.37 -10.66
CA PHE A 44 8.96 -8.58 -10.52
C PHE A 44 8.83 -9.14 -9.10
N GLN A 45 9.22 -10.40 -8.93
CA GLN A 45 9.19 -11.07 -7.63
C GLN A 45 10.00 -10.30 -6.56
N LYS A 46 11.16 -9.76 -6.93
CA LYS A 46 12.00 -8.93 -6.04
C LYS A 46 11.27 -7.71 -5.47
N ASP A 47 10.30 -7.16 -6.20
CA ASP A 47 9.56 -5.96 -5.78
C ASP A 47 8.55 -6.34 -4.70
N ILE A 48 7.97 -7.54 -4.81
CA ILE A 48 7.09 -8.11 -3.79
C ILE A 48 7.87 -8.55 -2.55
N GLU A 49 9.03 -9.18 -2.73
CA GLU A 49 9.93 -9.53 -1.62
C GLU A 49 10.33 -8.29 -0.81
N LYS A 50 10.62 -7.18 -1.50
CA LYS A 50 10.89 -5.90 -0.85
C LYS A 50 9.70 -5.40 -0.02
N VAL A 51 8.47 -5.50 -0.53
CA VAL A 51 7.28 -5.10 0.24
C VAL A 51 7.19 -5.86 1.56
N PHE A 52 7.39 -7.17 1.54
CA PHE A 52 7.36 -7.97 2.77
C PHE A 52 8.49 -7.59 3.72
N LYS A 53 9.71 -7.42 3.20
CA LYS A 53 10.86 -6.98 3.99
C LYS A 53 10.63 -5.62 4.65
N ASP A 54 10.13 -4.63 3.91
CA ASP A 54 9.78 -3.31 4.44
C ASP A 54 8.75 -3.43 5.59
N LEU A 55 7.79 -4.35 5.49
CA LEU A 55 6.78 -4.59 6.53
C LEU A 55 7.38 -5.28 7.78
N GLU A 56 8.26 -6.25 7.59
CA GLU A 56 8.96 -6.94 8.69
C GLU A 56 9.91 -6.00 9.45
N GLU A 57 10.58 -5.09 8.73
CA GLU A 57 11.45 -4.07 9.30
C GLU A 57 10.66 -2.92 9.96
N GLY A 58 9.32 -2.92 9.87
CA GLY A 58 8.45 -1.92 10.48
C GLY A 58 8.45 -0.59 9.73
N GLU A 59 8.86 -0.56 8.46
CA GLU A 59 8.79 0.63 7.61
C GLU A 59 7.36 0.91 7.10
N ILE A 60 6.42 1.06 8.03
CA ILE A 60 5.04 1.44 7.74
C ILE A 60 4.94 2.96 7.85
N SER A 61 4.91 3.62 6.70
CA SER A 61 4.74 5.08 6.61
C SER A 61 3.33 5.41 6.13
N ASP A 62 2.76 6.51 6.61
CA ASP A 62 1.53 7.11 6.07
C ASP A 62 1.69 7.62 4.61
N LYS A 63 2.89 7.49 4.02
CA LYS A 63 3.15 7.87 2.63
C LYS A 63 2.86 6.73 1.67
N ILE A 64 2.39 7.10 0.49
CA ILE A 64 2.26 6.19 -0.64
C ILE A 64 3.66 5.82 -1.15
N LYS A 65 4.03 4.54 -1.06
CA LYS A 65 5.28 3.99 -1.60
C LYS A 65 5.06 3.54 -3.06
N TYR A 66 6.01 3.83 -3.95
CA TYR A 66 5.97 3.40 -5.34
C TYR A 66 6.97 2.27 -5.56
N LEU A 67 6.49 1.14 -6.09
CA LEU A 67 7.36 0.07 -6.56
C LEU A 67 8.01 0.48 -7.88
N LYS A 68 9.26 0.04 -8.05
CA LYS A 68 10.12 0.39 -9.18
C LYS A 68 10.12 -0.71 -10.22
#